data_AF-A0A0N1J5S2-F1
#
_entry.id   AF-A0A0N1J5S2-F1
#
_cell.length_a   1.000
_cell.length_b   1.000
_cell.length_c   1.000
_cell.angle_alpha   90.00
_cell.angle_beta   90.00
_cell.angle_gamma   90.00
#
_symmetry.space_group_name_H-M   'P 1'
#
loop_
_entity.id
_entity.type
_entity.pdbx_description
1 polymer ?
#
loop_
_entity_poly.entity_id
_entity_poly.type
_entity_poly.pdbx_seq_one_letter_code
_entity_poly.pdbx_strand_id
1 'polypeptide(L)' 'MSRAYIYMEHPQTGETITLGRLTLQGKVGEFLYAPDYVASNGWGPDPIHYPLRAEAYSGITKNRGIPGFINDAMPDGWG' A
#
# COMPACT_ATOMS: atom_id res chain seq x y z
N MET A 1 -4.48 -17.17 4.17
CA MET A 1 -4.28 -15.99 3.30
C MET A 1 -5.15 -14.89 3.86
N SER A 2 -4.57 -13.78 4.28
CA SER A 2 -5.30 -12.61 4.79
C SER A 2 -5.23 -11.46 3.77
N ARG A 3 -6.23 -10.59 3.78
CA ARG A 3 -6.30 -9.42 2.90
C ARG A 3 -6.73 -8.19 3.69
N ALA A 4 -6.17 -7.04 3.36
CA ALA A 4 -6.58 -5.74 3.87
C ALA A 4 -6.68 -4.74 2.71
N TYR A 5 -7.70 -3.88 2.75
CA TYR A 5 -7.80 -2.73 1.86
C TYR A 5 -7.14 -1.55 2.54
N ILE A 6 -6.33 -0.83 1.78
CA ILE A 6 -5.59 0.33 2.27
C ILE A 6 -6.33 1.57 1.80
N TYR A 7 -6.81 2.34 2.77
CA TYR A 7 -7.47 3.62 2.55
C TYR A 7 -6.50 4.74 2.94
N MET A 8 -6.62 5.87 2.27
CA MET A 8 -5.79 7.03 2.50
C MET A 8 -6.63 8.29 2.35
N GLU A 9 -6.41 9.28 3.22
CA GLU A 9 -6.87 10.64 2.99
C GLU A 9 -5.94 11.32 1.98
N HIS A 10 -6.48 11.70 0.82
CA HIS A 10 -5.68 12.28 -0.25
C HIS A 10 -5.11 13.64 0.18
N PRO A 11 -3.79 13.86 0.11
CA PRO A 11 -3.13 14.99 0.79
C PRO A 11 -3.51 16.37 0.24
N GLN A 12 -4.09 16.43 -0.96
CA GLN A 12 -4.50 17.67 -1.60
C GLN A 12 -6.01 17.93 -1.53
N THR A 13 -6.83 16.88 -1.43
CA THR A 13 -8.30 17.02 -1.50
C THR A 13 -9.00 16.69 -0.19
N GLY A 14 -8.33 16.01 0.74
CA GLY A 14 -8.94 15.54 1.99
C GLY A 14 -9.93 14.38 1.80
N GLU A 15 -10.07 13.85 0.58
CA GLU A 15 -10.98 12.74 0.31
C GLU A 15 -10.38 11.41 0.77
N THR A 16 -11.19 10.57 1.41
CA THR A 16 -10.79 9.20 1.69
C THR A 16 -10.93 8.36 0.44
N ILE A 17 -9.81 7.86 -0.07
CA ILE A 17 -9.75 7.04 -1.28
C ILE A 17 -9.23 5.65 -1.00
N THR A 18 -9.57 4.69 -1.85
CA THR A 18 -8.99 3.35 -1.81
C THR A 18 -7.65 3.38 -2.56
N LEU A 19 -6.54 3.30 -1.83
CA LEU A 19 -5.21 3.30 -2.41
C LEU A 19 -4.90 1.95 -3.06
N GLY A 20 -5.29 0.85 -2.42
CA GLY A 20 -5.00 -0.49 -2.92
C GLY A 20 -5.34 -1.60 -1.95
N ARG A 21 -4.78 -2.78 -2.21
CA ARG A 21 -4.98 -3.99 -1.42
C ARG A 21 -3.64 -4.63 -1.07
N LEU A 22 -3.47 -4.96 0.21
CA LEU A 22 -2.40 -5.82 0.70
C LEU A 22 -2.94 -7.23 0.91
N THR A 23 -2.28 -8.23 0.31
CA THR A 23 -2.53 -9.65 0.54
C THR A 23 -1.32 -10.25 1.23
N LEU A 24 -1.53 -11.02 2.30
CA LEU A 24 -0.46 -11.73 3.01
C LEU A 24 -0.65 -13.24 2.93
N GLN A 25 0.45 -13.92 2.60
CA GLN A 25 0.62 -15.37 2.68
C GLN A 25 1.81 -15.68 3.59
N GLY A 26 1.53 -15.93 4.86
CA GLY A 26 2.57 -16.07 5.87
C GLY A 26 3.32 -14.74 6.07
N LYS A 27 4.62 -14.73 5.77
CA LYS A 27 5.48 -13.54 5.84
C LYS A 27 5.79 -12.93 4.47
N VAL A 28 5.05 -13.35 3.44
CA VAL A 28 5.21 -12.85 2.07
C VAL A 28 3.98 -12.04 1.69
N GLY A 29 4.21 -10.83 1.21
CA GLY A 29 3.16 -9.90 0.81
C GLY A 29 3.05 -9.70 -0.68
N GLU A 30 1.85 -9.31 -1.07
CA GLU A 30 1.54 -8.74 -2.37
C GLU A 30 0.75 -7.45 -2.18
N PHE A 31 1.20 -6.35 -2.78
CA PHE A 31 0.47 -5.08 -2.80
C PHE A 31 0.03 -4.71 -4.21
N LEU A 32 -1.24 -4.38 -4.38
CA LEU A 32 -1.83 -3.97 -5.65
C LEU A 32 -2.54 -2.62 -5.48
N TYR A 33 -2.13 -1.62 -6.27
CA TYR A 33 -2.83 -0.34 -6.32
C TYR A 33 -4.25 -0.50 -6.89
N ALA A 34 -5.17 0.34 -6.44
CA ALA A 34 -6.52 0.39 -7.02
C ALA A 34 -6.44 0.87 -8.48
N PRO A 35 -7.07 0.19 -9.46
CA PRO A 35 -6.97 0.55 -10.87
C PRO A 35 -7.38 2.00 -11.16
N ASP A 36 -8.48 2.46 -10.56
CA ASP A 36 -8.97 3.83 -10.71
C ASP A 36 -7.96 4.86 -10.16
N TYR A 37 -7.22 4.49 -9.12
CA TYR A 37 -6.19 5.36 -8.55
C TYR A 37 -4.95 5.45 -9.46
N VAL A 38 -4.51 4.33 -10.01
CA VAL A 38 -3.42 4.32 -11.01
C VAL A 38 -3.80 5.17 -12.23
N ALA A 39 -5.05 5.05 -12.70
CA ALA A 39 -5.56 5.81 -13.84
C ALA A 39 -5.59 7.33 -13.60
N SER A 40 -5.72 7.77 -12.35
CA SER A 40 -5.64 9.19 -12.00
C SER A 40 -4.24 9.80 -12.16
N ASN A 41 -3.21 8.96 -12.25
CA ASN A 41 -1.79 9.36 -12.20
C ASN A 41 -1.50 10.32 -11.03
N GLY A 42 -2.13 10.03 -9.88
CA GLY A 42 -2.10 10.86 -8.68
C GLY A 42 -0.82 10.71 -7.85
N TRP A 43 -0.90 11.17 -6.60
CA TRP A 43 0.19 11.08 -5.65
C TRP A 43 0.45 9.64 -5.19
N GLY A 44 1.69 9.26 -4.90
CA GLY A 44 2.02 7.94 -4.33
C GLY A 44 2.70 8.10 -2.97
N PRO A 45 2.45 7.23 -1.98
CA PRO A 45 3.08 7.34 -0.66
C PRO A 45 4.57 7.02 -0.66
N ASP A 46 5.03 6.18 -1.61
CA ASP A 46 6.44 5.87 -1.80
C ASP A 46 6.73 5.77 -3.30
N PRO A 47 6.91 6.90 -4.01
CA PRO A 47 7.11 6.89 -5.45
C PRO A 47 8.47 6.29 -5.87
N ILE A 48 9.39 6.08 -4.91
CA ILE A 48 10.72 5.53 -5.18
C ILE A 48 10.67 3.99 -5.20
N HIS A 49 10.10 3.37 -4.16
CA HIS A 49 10.07 1.91 -4.07
C HIS A 49 8.75 1.29 -4.52
N TYR A 50 7.66 2.05 -4.44
CA TYR A 50 6.31 1.63 -4.84
C TYR A 50 5.67 2.65 -5.81
N PRO A 51 6.28 2.97 -6.97
CA PRO A 51 5.65 3.84 -7.96
C PRO A 51 4.25 3.34 -8.37
N LEU A 52 3.35 4.26 -8.73
CA LEU A 52 2.03 3.88 -9.21
C LEU A 52 2.15 3.04 -10.49
N ARG A 53 1.53 1.86 -10.46
CA ARG A 53 1.48 0.93 -11.59
C ARG A 53 0.30 -0.02 -11.46
N ALA A 54 -0.10 -0.63 -12.58
CA ALA A 54 -1.20 -1.58 -12.62
C ALA A 54 -0.81 -2.97 -12.08
N GLU A 55 0.46 -3.34 -12.19
CA GLU A 55 0.96 -4.64 -11.76
C GLU A 55 1.18 -4.72 -10.26
N ALA A 56 0.83 -5.86 -9.67
CA ALA A 56 1.07 -6.11 -8.26
C ALA A 56 2.58 -6.11 -7.93
N TYR A 57 2.91 -5.61 -6.75
CA TYR A 57 4.18 -5.84 -6.08
C TYR A 57 4.10 -7.16 -5.34
N SER A 58 4.57 -8.25 -5.94
CA SER A 58 4.58 -9.57 -5.33
C SER A 58 5.94 -9.89 -4.69
N GLY A 59 5.96 -10.87 -3.78
CA GLY A 59 7.21 -11.34 -3.18
C GLY A 59 7.81 -10.38 -2.15
N ILE A 60 7.00 -9.51 -1.55
CA ILE A 60 7.45 -8.59 -0.51
C ILE A 60 7.82 -9.43 0.72
N THR A 61 9.08 -9.39 1.16
CA THR A 61 9.57 -10.16 2.32
C THR A 61 10.03 -9.28 3.49
N LYS A 62 10.31 -7.99 3.23
CA LYS A 62 10.58 -7.00 4.27
C LYS A 62 9.35 -6.77 5.14
N ASN A 63 9.56 -6.39 6.40
CA ASN A 63 8.50 -6.11 7.39
C ASN A 63 7.41 -7.20 7.42
N ARG A 64 7.81 -8.47 7.32
CA ARG A 64 6.91 -9.64 7.29
C ARG A 64 5.86 -9.59 6.17
N GLY A 65 6.22 -9.00 5.03
CA GLY A 65 5.36 -8.86 3.86
C GLY A 65 4.61 -7.53 3.76
N ILE A 66 4.93 -6.57 4.62
CA ILE A 66 4.25 -5.27 4.65
C ILE A 66 5.13 -4.22 3.93
N PRO A 67 4.61 -3.49 2.92
CA PRO A 67 5.29 -2.33 2.36
C PRO A 67 5.74 -1.33 3.43
N GLY A 68 6.89 -0.68 3.22
CA GLY A 68 7.45 0.30 4.16
C GLY A 68 6.45 1.38 4.53
N PHE A 69 5.85 2.03 3.52
CA PHE A 69 4.87 3.10 3.73
C PHE A 69 3.60 2.66 4.50
N ILE A 70 3.25 1.37 4.50
CA ILE A 70 2.15 0.84 5.33
C ILE A 70 2.66 0.59 6.75
N ASN A 71 3.86 0.02 6.88
CA ASN A 71 4.50 -0.24 8.15
C ASN A 71 4.77 1.06 8.94
N ASP A 72 5.11 2.15 8.24
CA ASP A 72 5.38 3.45 8.85
C ASP A 72 4.13 4.12 9.44
N ALA A 73 2.93 3.64 9.08
CA ALA A 73 1.67 4.07 9.69
C ALA A 73 1.32 3.27 10.97
N MET A 74 2.10 2.23 11.29
CA MET A 74 1.91 1.43 12.49
C MET A 74 2.60 2.09 13.69
N PRO A 75 2.16 1.79 14.93
CA PRO A 75 2.87 2.27 16.12
C PRO A 75 4.33 1.81 16.13
N ASP A 76 5.24 2.68 16.53
CA ASP A 76 6.69 2.44 16.63
C ASP A 76 7.09 1.44 17.75
N GLY A 77 6.15 0.65 18.25
CA GLY A 77 6.38 -0.37 19.29
C GLY A 77 6.18 0.12 20.73
N TRP A 78 5.63 1.33 20.93
CA TRP A 78 5.18 1.81 22.25
C TRP A 78 3.66 1.66 22.46
N GLY A 79 2.96 1.07 21.49
CA GLY A 79 1.55 0.70 21.54
C GLY A 79 1.35 -0.73 22.01
#